data_AF-A0A2V6FBP4-F1
#
_entry.id   AF-A0A2V6FBP4-F1
#
_cell.length_a   1.000
_cell.length_b   1.000
_cell.length_c   1.000
_cell.angle_alpha   90.00
_cell.angle_beta   90.00
_cell.angle_gamma   90.00
#
_symmetry.space_group_name_H-M   'P 1'
#
loop_
_entity.id
_entity.type
_entity.pdbx_description
1 polymer ?
#
loop_
_entity_poly.entity_id
_entity_poly.type
_entity_poly.pdbx_seq_one_letter_code
_entity_poly.pdbx_strand_id
1 'polypeptide(L)'
;MTSGWNPSDSQLALSSKFVPLLYSMLELSDGLKTRRTQFYTGDDVDLAALGSNQTWTVRKPDGVEVQLAAGETRFKQTDLPGVYAITSAQPPVRFAVNLDAVESRTAPLPVEELMRLGVPLKPHEVELTKQIGQKRRLHDAELESQQKLWRWLIVAALVVLLMETWLAGWLTRRSAIQPAT
;
A
#
# COMPACT_ATOMS: atom_id res chain seq x y z
N MET A 1 55.40 13.76 -13.06
CA MET A 1 54.42 12.68 -13.29
C MET A 1 53.05 13.28 -13.05
N THR A 2 52.28 13.52 -14.11
CA THR A 2 51.00 14.22 -14.02
C THR A 2 49.88 13.20 -13.98
N SER A 3 49.30 12.96 -12.81
CA SER A 3 48.10 12.16 -12.63
C SER A 3 46.88 13.03 -12.98
N GLY A 4 46.55 13.12 -14.27
CA GLY A 4 45.41 13.88 -14.78
C GLY A 4 44.19 13.00 -15.06
N TRP A 5 43.05 13.64 -15.32
CA TRP A 5 41.78 12.99 -15.69
C TRP A 5 41.63 12.79 -17.20
N ASN A 6 42.61 13.23 -18.00
CA ASN A 6 42.60 13.10 -19.45
C ASN A 6 42.95 11.66 -19.84
N PRO A 7 42.19 11.00 -20.75
CA PRO A 7 42.50 9.64 -21.19
C PRO A 7 43.90 9.46 -21.78
N SER A 8 44.51 10.52 -22.33
CA SER A 8 45.91 10.49 -22.80
C SER A 8 46.93 10.37 -21.66
N ASP A 9 46.54 10.74 -20.45
CA ASP A 9 47.41 10.87 -19.29
C ASP A 9 47.17 9.75 -18.27
N SER A 10 45.97 9.17 -18.22
CA SER A 10 45.63 8.06 -17.32
C SER A 10 44.39 7.27 -17.75
N GLN A 11 44.49 5.94 -17.75
CA GLN A 11 43.35 5.02 -17.93
C GLN A 11 42.68 4.63 -16.60
N LEU A 12 42.96 5.35 -15.50
CA LEU A 12 42.45 5.04 -14.17
C LEU A 12 40.91 4.90 -14.14
N ALA A 13 40.19 5.68 -14.94
CA ALA A 13 38.73 5.62 -15.09
C ALA A 13 38.20 4.30 -15.70
N LEU A 14 39.02 3.55 -16.45
CA LEU A 14 38.66 2.25 -17.02
C LEU A 14 39.00 1.07 -16.09
N SER A 15 39.72 1.33 -15.00
CA SER A 15 40.12 0.27 -14.08
C SER A 15 38.98 -0.09 -13.12
N SER A 16 38.87 -1.36 -12.73
CA SER A 16 37.94 -1.81 -11.69
C SER A 16 38.22 -1.18 -10.32
N LYS A 17 39.41 -0.60 -10.14
CA LYS A 17 39.84 0.09 -8.91
C LYS A 17 39.34 1.54 -8.85
N PHE A 18 38.77 2.06 -9.93
CA PHE A 18 38.30 3.44 -9.99
C PHE A 18 37.23 3.76 -8.96
N VAL A 19 36.14 2.99 -8.96
CA VAL A 19 34.99 3.22 -8.09
C VAL A 19 35.35 3.02 -6.60
N PRO A 20 36.04 1.93 -6.20
CA PRO A 20 36.50 1.78 -4.82
C PRO A 20 37.47 2.88 -4.37
N LEU A 21 38.33 3.39 -5.25
CA LEU A 21 39.27 4.48 -4.94
C LEU A 21 38.56 5.84 -4.78
N LEU A 22 37.55 6.13 -5.61
CA LEU A 22 36.70 7.31 -5.40
C LEU A 22 35.95 7.22 -4.07
N TYR A 23 35.41 6.05 -3.76
CA TYR A 23 34.72 5.82 -2.49
C TYR A 23 35.66 6.02 -1.30
N SER A 24 36.87 5.46 -1.36
CA SER A 24 37.85 5.63 -0.27
C SER A 24 38.35 7.07 -0.13
N MET A 25 38.53 7.80 -1.24
CA MET A 25 38.86 9.23 -1.19
C MET A 25 37.73 10.05 -0.56
N LEU A 26 36.48 9.72 -0.88
CA LEU A 26 35.30 10.38 -0.34
C LEU A 26 35.12 10.07 1.16
N GLU A 27 35.33 8.82 1.56
CA GLU A 27 35.32 8.39 2.96
C GLU A 27 36.47 9.03 3.77
N LEU A 28 37.67 9.11 3.19
CA LEU A 28 38.83 9.77 3.81
C LEU A 28 38.64 11.29 3.97
N SER A 29 37.81 11.91 3.12
CA SER A 29 37.55 13.36 3.16
C SER A 29 36.65 13.83 4.31
N ASP A 30 36.33 12.99 5.30
CA ASP A 30 35.44 13.29 6.46
C ASP A 30 34.03 13.80 6.07
N GLY A 31 33.68 13.70 4.77
CA GLY A 31 32.54 14.39 4.17
C GLY A 31 31.18 13.72 4.38
N LEU A 32 31.17 12.47 4.84
CA LEU A 32 29.92 11.74 5.09
C LEU A 32 29.91 11.22 6.53
N LYS A 33 29.87 12.11 7.53
CA LYS A 33 29.21 11.73 8.78
C LYS A 33 27.79 11.33 8.41
N THR A 34 27.52 10.03 8.35
CA THR A 34 26.21 9.47 8.02
C THR A 34 25.23 9.95 9.08
N ARG A 35 24.65 11.13 8.85
CA ARG A 35 23.68 11.75 9.74
C ARG A 35 22.39 10.99 9.54
N ARG A 36 21.86 10.39 10.61
CA ARG A 36 20.53 9.77 10.58
C ARG A 36 19.51 10.86 10.25
N THR A 37 18.93 10.78 9.06
CA THR A 37 17.88 11.70 8.58
C THR A 37 16.50 11.08 8.63
N GLN A 38 16.38 9.86 9.17
CA GLN A 38 15.14 9.08 9.25
C GLN A 38 14.97 8.53 10.66
N PHE A 39 13.82 8.81 11.27
CA PHE A 39 13.44 8.45 12.63
C PHE A 39 12.06 7.79 12.61
N TYR A 40 11.70 7.15 13.72
CA TYR A 40 10.33 6.63 13.92
C TYR A 40 9.52 7.56 14.82
N THR A 41 8.19 7.46 14.75
CA THR A 41 7.29 8.18 15.64
C THR A 41 7.65 7.89 17.10
N GLY A 42 7.90 8.93 17.90
CA GLY A 42 8.32 8.83 19.30
C GLY A 42 9.82 8.72 19.54
N ASP A 43 10.66 8.64 18.50
CA ASP A 43 12.12 8.69 18.66
C ASP A 43 12.60 10.10 19.10
N ASP A 44 13.62 10.14 19.96
CA ASP A 44 14.36 11.37 20.27
C ASP A 44 15.33 11.70 19.12
N VAL A 45 15.26 12.92 18.60
CA VAL A 45 16.16 13.43 17.54
C VAL A 45 17.28 14.26 18.17
N ASP A 46 18.52 13.82 17.99
CA ASP A 46 19.70 14.53 18.48
C ASP A 46 20.18 15.60 17.46
N LEU A 47 20.10 16.85 17.88
CA LEU A 47 20.50 18.05 17.15
C LEU A 47 21.91 18.52 17.55
N ALA A 48 22.60 17.85 18.47
CA ALA A 48 23.93 18.27 18.93
C ALA A 48 24.95 18.34 17.79
N ALA A 49 24.79 17.50 16.76
CA ALA A 49 25.61 17.50 15.56
C ALA A 49 25.42 18.75 14.66
N LEU A 50 24.41 19.59 14.94
CA LEU A 50 24.17 20.87 14.27
C LEU A 50 24.74 22.06 15.06
N GLY A 51 24.97 21.87 16.37
CA GLY A 51 25.47 22.88 17.29
C GLY A 51 24.82 22.75 18.67
N SER A 52 25.60 23.00 19.73
CA SER A 52 25.16 22.81 21.12
C SER A 52 24.79 24.09 21.85
N ASN A 53 25.10 25.27 21.31
CA ASN A 53 24.90 26.58 21.97
C ASN A 53 23.88 27.47 21.26
N GLN A 54 23.00 26.89 20.45
CA GLN A 54 21.97 27.64 19.73
C GLN A 54 20.57 27.17 20.14
N THR A 55 19.62 28.09 20.06
CA THR A 55 18.19 27.79 20.15
C THR A 55 17.73 27.18 18.82
N TRP A 56 17.26 25.93 18.87
CA TRP A 56 16.75 25.23 17.69
C TRP A 56 15.27 25.53 17.48
N THR A 57 14.87 25.83 16.24
CA THR A 57 13.46 25.89 15.84
C THR A 57 13.19 24.80 14.83
N VAL A 58 12.23 23.93 15.16
CA VAL A 58 11.81 22.80 14.32
C VAL A 58 10.37 23.02 13.89
N ARG A 59 10.14 23.07 12.57
CA ARG A 59 8.81 23.03 11.98
C ARG A 59 8.38 21.58 11.78
N LYS A 60 7.26 21.23 12.40
CA LYS A 60 6.60 19.93 12.30
C LYS A 60 5.86 19.77 10.95
N PRO A 61 5.43 18.55 10.58
CA PRO A 61 4.70 18.30 9.34
C PRO A 61 3.35 19.01 9.25
N ASP A 62 2.71 19.29 10.38
CA ASP A 62 1.47 20.07 10.50
C ASP A 62 1.67 21.58 10.32
N GLY A 63 2.92 22.03 10.17
CA GLY A 63 3.29 23.43 10.03
C GLY A 63 3.53 24.16 11.35
N VAL A 64 3.30 23.52 12.50
CA VAL A 64 3.58 24.11 13.82
C VAL A 64 5.08 24.20 14.03
N GLU A 65 5.55 25.36 14.49
CA GLU A 65 6.96 25.56 14.85
C GLU A 65 7.15 25.40 16.35
N VAL A 66 8.18 24.65 16.71
CA VAL A 66 8.56 24.35 18.09
C VAL A 66 9.97 24.85 18.31
N GLN A 67 10.11 25.76 19.26
CA GLN A 67 11.41 26.27 19.68
C GLN A 67 11.88 25.49 20.91
N LEU A 68 13.09 24.93 20.83
CA LEU A 68 13.76 24.27 21.95
C LEU A 68 14.40 25.31 22.88
N ALA A 69 14.59 24.97 24.15
CA ALA A 69 15.32 25.83 25.07
C ALA A 69 16.79 26.02 24.62
N ALA A 70 17.41 27.11 25.06
CA ALA A 70 18.81 27.36 24.76
C ALA A 70 19.70 26.23 25.31
N GLY A 71 20.50 25.62 24.43
CA GLY A 71 21.37 24.49 24.78
C GLY A 71 20.69 23.13 24.78
N GLU A 72 19.38 23.07 24.57
CA GLU A 72 18.68 21.80 24.42
C GLU A 72 18.88 21.23 23.02
N THR A 73 19.50 20.05 22.95
CA THR A 73 19.84 19.39 21.69
C THR A 73 18.93 18.22 21.36
N ARG A 74 18.02 17.81 22.25
CA ARG A 74 17.12 16.68 22.00
C ARG A 74 15.72 17.17 21.67
N PHE A 75 15.30 16.92 20.44
CA PHE A 75 13.92 17.15 20.04
C PHE A 75 13.10 15.87 20.22
N LYS A 76 12.05 15.95 21.03
CA LYS A 76 11.20 14.78 21.39
C LYS A 76 9.78 14.82 20.82
N GLN A 77 9.42 15.88 20.08
CA GLN A 77 8.07 16.07 19.54
C GLN A 77 7.96 15.45 18.13
N THR A 78 8.30 14.16 18.05
CA THR A 78 8.22 13.30 16.86
C THR A 78 6.92 12.48 16.87
N ASP A 79 5.82 13.10 17.27
CA ASP A 79 4.48 12.51 17.44
C ASP A 79 3.72 12.34 16.12
N LEU A 80 4.13 13.03 15.05
CA LEU A 80 3.47 12.96 13.74
C LEU A 80 4.43 12.36 12.71
N PRO A 81 3.97 11.40 11.88
CA PRO A 81 4.75 10.98 10.73
C PRO A 81 4.82 12.10 9.69
N GLY A 82 5.98 12.27 9.06
CA GLY A 82 6.18 13.25 8.00
C GLY A 82 7.59 13.85 7.98
N VAL A 83 7.74 14.94 7.24
CA VAL A 83 9.02 15.64 7.10
C VAL A 83 9.05 16.85 8.02
N TYR A 84 10.05 16.87 8.91
CA TYR A 84 10.34 17.96 9.80
C TYR A 84 11.45 18.83 9.21
N ALA A 85 11.43 20.13 9.50
CA ALA A 85 12.43 21.08 9.03
C ALA A 85 12.99 21.89 10.20
N ILE A 86 14.31 21.89 10.36
CA ILE A 86 15.02 22.71 11.33
C ILE A 86 15.28 24.05 10.66
N THR A 87 14.41 25.03 10.93
CA THR A 87 14.40 26.33 10.25
C THR A 87 15.48 27.28 10.75
N SER A 88 15.99 27.05 11.97
CA SER A 88 17.09 27.82 12.56
C SER A 88 18.48 27.36 12.09
N ALA A 89 18.57 26.25 11.35
CA ALA A 89 19.81 25.78 10.75
C ALA A 89 20.04 26.43 9.37
N GLN A 90 21.30 26.79 9.06
CA GLN A 90 21.69 27.37 7.78
C GLN A 90 22.70 26.45 7.06
N PRO A 91 22.35 25.85 5.90
CA PRO A 91 21.00 25.83 5.29
C PRO A 91 20.00 25.00 6.12
N PRO A 92 18.68 25.19 5.91
CA PRO A 92 17.65 24.45 6.64
C PRO A 92 17.82 22.94 6.47
N VAL A 93 17.91 22.23 7.58
CA VAL A 93 18.08 20.77 7.60
C VAL A 93 16.72 20.10 7.74
N ARG A 94 16.51 19.01 7.00
CA ARG A 94 15.27 18.22 7.07
C ARG A 94 15.55 16.81 7.53
N PHE A 95 14.59 16.24 8.24
CA PHE A 95 14.58 14.82 8.59
C PHE A 95 13.15 14.28 8.47
N ALA A 96 13.04 12.97 8.24
CA ALA A 96 11.76 12.27 8.14
C ALA A 96 11.49 11.50 9.43
N VAL A 97 10.24 11.50 9.86
CA VAL A 97 9.70 10.65 10.92
C VAL A 97 8.69 9.72 10.27
N ASN A 98 8.88 8.41 10.43
CA ASN A 98 8.05 7.38 9.81
C ASN A 98 7.30 6.57 10.89
N LEU A 99 6.16 5.99 10.53
CA LEU A 99 5.51 4.98 11.36
C LEU A 99 6.30 3.67 11.30
N ASP A 100 6.23 2.87 12.37
CA ASP A 100 6.79 1.51 12.34
C ASP A 100 6.01 0.67 11.30
N ALA A 101 6.73 -0.13 10.52
CA ALA A 101 6.12 -1.04 9.55
C ALA A 101 5.15 -2.03 10.20
N VAL A 102 5.35 -2.37 11.48
CA VAL A 102 4.45 -3.22 12.25
C VAL A 102 3.05 -2.60 12.37
N GLU A 103 2.94 -1.28 12.49
CA GLU A 103 1.65 -0.59 12.58
C GLU A 103 0.84 -0.66 11.28
N SER A 104 1.52 -0.82 10.13
CA SER A 104 0.86 -0.95 8.83
C SER A 104 0.38 -2.37 8.52
N ARG A 105 0.54 -3.33 9.45
CA ARG A 105 0.08 -4.71 9.25
C ARG A 105 -1.43 -4.78 9.44
N THR A 106 -2.16 -4.93 8.33
CA THR A 106 -3.62 -5.08 8.30
C THR A 106 -4.11 -6.52 8.41
N ALA A 107 -3.18 -7.48 8.59
CA ALA A 107 -3.55 -8.86 8.85
C ALA A 107 -4.36 -8.96 10.15
N PRO A 108 -5.39 -9.83 10.22
CA PRO A 108 -6.16 -10.02 11.45
C PRO A 108 -5.24 -10.42 12.61
N LEU A 109 -5.33 -9.71 13.73
CA LEU A 109 -4.61 -10.06 14.95
C LEU A 109 -5.24 -11.33 15.57
N PRO A 110 -4.45 -12.33 15.98
CA PRO A 110 -4.97 -13.50 16.68
C PRO A 110 -5.76 -13.13 17.94
N VAL A 111 -6.80 -13.90 18.22
CA VAL A 111 -7.69 -13.70 19.39
C VAL A 111 -6.90 -13.77 20.70
N GLU A 112 -5.93 -14.67 20.77
CA GLU A 112 -5.04 -14.87 21.90
C GLU A 112 -4.17 -13.63 22.18
N GLU A 113 -3.73 -12.95 21.12
CA GLU A 113 -2.89 -11.76 21.23
C GLU A 113 -3.73 -10.55 21.67
N LEU A 114 -4.97 -10.43 21.21
CA LEU A 114 -5.94 -9.44 21.71
C LEU A 114 -6.23 -9.64 23.21
N MET A 115 -6.41 -10.88 23.67
CA MET A 115 -6.60 -11.18 25.09
C MET A 115 -5.36 -10.82 25.92
N ARG A 116 -4.15 -11.08 25.39
CA ARG A 116 -2.89 -10.69 26.05
C ARG A 116 -2.76 -9.18 26.20
N LEU A 117 -3.27 -8.42 25.23
CA LEU A 117 -3.35 -6.96 25.28
C LEU A 117 -4.47 -6.43 26.20
N GLY A 118 -5.21 -7.32 26.88
CA GLY A 118 -6.25 -6.95 27.83
C GLY A 118 -7.58 -6.59 27.18
N VAL A 119 -7.79 -6.90 25.90
CA VAL A 119 -9.06 -6.64 25.22
C VAL A 119 -10.11 -7.62 25.77
N PRO A 120 -11.20 -7.14 26.40
CA PRO A 120 -12.24 -8.01 26.92
C PRO A 120 -13.06 -8.58 25.76
N LEU A 121 -12.77 -9.82 25.37
CA LEU A 121 -13.51 -10.51 24.32
C LEU A 121 -14.74 -11.22 24.91
N LYS A 122 -15.92 -10.89 24.39
CA LYS A 122 -17.13 -11.70 24.64
C LYS A 122 -17.01 -13.01 23.86
N PRO A 123 -17.57 -14.13 24.36
CA PRO A 123 -17.55 -15.41 23.66
C PRO A 123 -18.07 -15.26 22.22
N HIS A 124 -17.20 -15.49 21.24
CA HIS A 124 -17.39 -15.15 19.83
C HIS A 124 -18.23 -16.20 19.05
N GLU A 125 -18.54 -17.32 19.69
CA GLU A 125 -19.17 -18.49 19.06
C GLU A 125 -20.58 -18.21 18.52
N VAL A 126 -21.32 -17.31 19.17
CA VAL A 126 -22.69 -16.93 18.79
C VAL A 126 -22.75 -15.99 17.58
N GLU A 127 -21.69 -15.21 17.34
CA GLU A 127 -21.68 -14.22 16.25
C GLU A 127 -21.13 -14.81 14.95
N LEU A 128 -20.14 -15.70 15.03
CA LEU A 128 -19.61 -16.42 13.87
C LEU A 128 -20.67 -17.34 13.24
N THR A 129 -21.46 -18.03 14.08
CA THR A 129 -22.58 -18.88 13.63
C THR A 129 -23.69 -18.08 12.95
N LYS A 130 -24.01 -16.88 13.46
CA LYS A 130 -24.95 -15.95 12.79
C LYS A 130 -24.43 -15.47 11.44
N GLN A 131 -23.15 -15.09 11.34
CA GLN A 131 -22.56 -14.63 10.08
C GLN A 131 -22.48 -15.74 9.02
N ILE A 132 -22.13 -16.97 9.42
CA ILE A 132 -22.15 -18.14 8.54
C ILE A 132 -23.58 -18.44 8.08
N GLY A 133 -24.55 -18.36 8.98
CA GLY A 133 -25.98 -18.51 8.67
C GLY A 133 -26.48 -17.44 7.69
N GLN A 134 -26.08 -16.18 7.86
CA GLN A 134 -26.42 -15.10 6.95
C GLN A 134 -25.80 -15.29 5.56
N LYS A 135 -24.51 -15.66 5.48
CA LYS A 135 -23.85 -15.94 4.19
C LYS A 135 -24.52 -17.09 3.43
N ARG A 136 -24.90 -18.18 4.13
CA ARG A 136 -25.64 -19.29 3.51
C ARG A 136 -26.99 -18.85 2.96
N ARG A 137 -27.76 -18.06 3.72
CA ARG A 137 -29.06 -17.52 3.27
C ARG A 137 -28.94 -16.64 2.03
N LEU A 138 -27.91 -15.79 1.96
CA LEU A 138 -27.65 -14.96 0.79
C LEU A 138 -27.30 -15.82 -0.43
N HIS A 139 -26.49 -16.86 -0.23
CA HIS A 139 -26.12 -17.80 -1.29
C HIS A 139 -27.32 -18.60 -1.81
N ASP A 140 -28.17 -19.11 -0.92
CA ASP A 140 -29.39 -19.83 -1.27
C ASP A 140 -30.39 -18.94 -2.04
N ALA A 141 -30.52 -17.68 -1.63
CA ALA A 141 -31.36 -16.70 -2.33
C ALA A 141 -30.84 -16.40 -3.75
N GLU A 142 -29.53 -16.35 -3.94
CA GLU A 142 -28.92 -16.17 -5.25
C GLU A 142 -29.16 -17.38 -6.16
N LEU A 143 -29.04 -18.60 -5.62
CA LEU A 143 -29.38 -19.84 -6.33
C LEU A 143 -30.87 -19.89 -6.74
N GLU A 144 -31.79 -19.43 -5.89
CA GLU A 144 -33.22 -19.39 -6.20
C GLU A 144 -33.53 -18.43 -7.37
N SER A 145 -32.80 -17.31 -7.45
CA SER A 145 -32.98 -16.32 -8.52
C SER A 145 -32.60 -16.87 -9.90
N GLN A 146 -31.53 -17.68 -9.97
CA GLN A 146 -31.05 -18.26 -11.22
C GLN A 146 -31.95 -19.39 -11.74
N GLN A 147 -32.60 -20.17 -10.86
CA GLN A 147 -33.49 -21.27 -11.24
C GLN A 147 -34.76 -20.79 -11.97
N LYS A 148 -35.24 -19.58 -11.69
CA LYS A 148 -36.46 -19.03 -12.32
C LYS A 148 -36.28 -18.74 -13.82
N LEU A 149 -35.07 -18.38 -14.24
CA LEU A 149 -34.76 -18.07 -15.65
C LEU A 149 -34.81 -19.31 -16.55
N TRP A 150 -34.27 -20.44 -16.09
CA TRP A 150 -34.22 -21.67 -16.91
C TRP A 150 -35.61 -22.24 -17.19
N ARG A 151 -36.55 -22.11 -16.23
CA ARG A 151 -37.94 -22.54 -16.42
C ARG A 151 -38.63 -21.77 -17.56
N TRP A 152 -38.37 -20.47 -17.68
CA TRP A 152 -38.90 -19.67 -18.78
C TRP A 152 -38.25 -20.00 -20.13
N LEU A 153 -36.96 -20.34 -20.16
CA LEU A 153 -36.29 -20.81 -21.37
C LEU A 153 -36.88 -22.12 -21.90
N ILE A 154 -37.21 -23.08 -21.03
CA ILE A 154 -37.87 -24.33 -21.43
C ILE A 154 -39.25 -24.05 -22.03
N VAL A 155 -40.05 -23.21 -21.37
CA VAL A 155 -41.39 -22.84 -21.87
C VAL A 155 -41.29 -22.16 -23.24
N ALA A 156 -40.35 -21.23 -23.41
CA ALA A 156 -40.12 -20.57 -24.70
C ALA A 156 -39.72 -21.56 -25.81
N ALA A 157 -38.78 -22.47 -25.52
CA ALA A 157 -38.38 -23.50 -26.49
C ALA A 157 -39.55 -24.41 -26.89
N LEU A 158 -40.39 -24.81 -25.93
CA LEU A 158 -41.56 -25.65 -26.18
C LEU A 158 -42.62 -24.93 -27.04
N VAL A 159 -42.82 -23.63 -26.82
CA VAL A 159 -43.71 -22.80 -27.65
C VAL A 159 -43.19 -22.68 -29.09
N VAL A 160 -41.89 -22.48 -29.28
CA VAL A 160 -41.26 -22.44 -30.62
C VAL A 160 -41.45 -23.76 -31.34
N LEU A 161 -41.22 -24.89 -30.65
CA LEU A 161 -41.36 -26.23 -31.22
C LEU A 161 -42.80 -26.53 -31.66
N LEU A 162 -43.78 -26.09 -30.88
CA LEU A 162 -45.20 -26.18 -31.26
C LEU A 162 -45.54 -25.31 -32.47
N MET A 163 -45.00 -24.09 -32.54
CA MET A 163 -45.18 -23.22 -33.71
C MET A 163 -44.57 -23.86 -34.96
N GLU A 164 -43.33 -24.35 -34.91
CA GLU A 164 -42.69 -25.02 -36.05
C GLU A 164 -43.49 -26.24 -36.51
N THR A 165 -43.99 -27.06 -35.57
CA THR A 165 -44.83 -28.21 -35.87
C THR A 165 -46.13 -27.80 -36.57
N TRP A 166 -46.75 -26.71 -36.13
CA TRP A 166 -47.99 -26.20 -36.72
C TRP A 166 -47.76 -25.62 -38.12
N LEU A 167 -46.70 -24.82 -38.30
CA LEU A 167 -46.34 -24.26 -39.60
C LEU A 167 -45.98 -25.36 -40.61
N ALA A 168 -45.23 -26.39 -40.21
CA ALA A 168 -44.89 -27.53 -41.07
C ALA A 168 -46.13 -28.32 -41.49
N GLY A 169 -47.06 -28.56 -40.54
CA GLY A 169 -48.35 -29.20 -40.82
C GLY A 169 -49.26 -28.38 -41.73
N TRP A 170 -49.16 -27.04 -41.68
CA TRP A 170 -49.92 -26.14 -42.55
C TRP A 170 -49.32 -26.04 -43.96
N LEU A 171 -47.99 -25.98 -44.07
CA LEU A 171 -47.28 -25.93 -45.36
C LEU A 171 -47.49 -27.22 -46.17
N THR A 172 -47.40 -28.38 -45.51
CA THR A 172 -47.63 -29.69 -46.15
C THR A 172 -49.08 -29.86 -46.64
N ARG A 173 -50.06 -29.29 -45.93
CA ARG A 173 -51.47 -29.26 -46.40
C ARG A 173 -51.69 -28.34 -47.60
N ARG A 174 -50.91 -27.28 -47.76
CA ARG A 174 -50.97 -26.39 -48.95
C ARG A 174 -50.24 -26.97 -50.16
N SER A 175 -49.12 -27.68 -49.95
CA SER A 175 -48.41 -28.37 -51.05
C SER A 175 -49.17 -29.58 -51.62
N ALA A 176 -50.14 -30.14 -50.88
CA ALA A 176 -51.04 -31.18 -51.39
C ALA A 176 -52.13 -30.65 -52.34
N ILE A 177 -52.20 -29.32 -52.58
CA ILE A 177 -53.09 -28.68 -53.55
C ILE A 177 -52.24 -28.02 -54.65
N GLN A 178 -51.45 -28.82 -55.37
CA GLN A 178 -51.07 -28.52 -56.76
C GLN A 178 -51.55 -29.70 -57.61
N PRO A 179 -52.67 -29.57 -58.34
CA PRO A 179 -53.01 -30.55 -59.37
C PRO A 179 -52.03 -30.37 -60.53
N ALA A 180 -51.37 -31.46 -60.91
CA ALA A 180 -50.59 -31.52 -62.14
C ALA A 180 -51.54 -31.42 -63.35
N THR A 181 -51.29 -30.45 -64.22
CA THR A 181 -51.67 -30.46 -65.64
C THR A 181 -50.43 -30.16 -66.46
#